data_AF-H2Z084-F1
#
_entry.id   AF-H2Z084-F1
#
_cell.length_a   1.000
_cell.length_b   1.000
_cell.length_c   1.000
_cell.angle_alpha   90.00
_cell.angle_beta   90.00
_cell.angle_gamma   90.00
#
_symmetry.space_group_name_H-M   'P 1'
#
loop_
_entity.id
_entity.type
_entity.pdbx_description
1 polymer ?
#
loop_
_entity_poly.entity_id
_entity_poly.type
_entity_poly.pdbx_seq_one_letter_code
_entity_poly.pdbx_strand_id
1 'polypeptide(L)'
;MSTLTLFFLLAVVTPLAYSSFNDEQEWLNKLNELEQIIQKTETPLNSAAAPRATGTTNFSISLECDPKPTSVHQLRPRDIDIVGAMGDSITAGFGIEATSLPGIAVEDRGLSWSIGGEMDLERSITIPNILRRFNPQVKGYALGNNRAPRGDFWFNVAVGGARSRNMPAQARDIIDKMINDSRTNYENDWKLITIFIGGNDLCALNRDTDATPENYVKYLQEALDIMHKELPRTMVNVVEIMEIYVLPEVGHGFGSTPQCRAAQLTFCNYIVSANETEKE
;
A
#
# COMPACT_ATOMS: atom_id res chain seq x y z
N MET A 1 -23.10 4.57 -47.00
CA MET A 1 -23.91 4.73 -45.76
C MET A 1 -24.26 3.34 -45.25
N SER A 2 -23.81 2.85 -44.11
CA SER A 2 -22.74 3.32 -43.23
C SER A 2 -22.43 2.15 -42.30
N THR A 3 -21.18 1.73 -42.28
CA THR A 3 -20.56 0.66 -41.49
C THR A 3 -20.49 0.96 -39.99
N LEU A 4 -21.49 1.69 -39.46
CA LEU A 4 -21.43 2.33 -38.13
C LEU A 4 -22.23 1.64 -37.02
N THR A 5 -23.03 0.61 -37.31
CA THR A 5 -23.91 0.02 -36.28
C THR A 5 -23.43 -1.32 -35.74
N LEU A 6 -22.36 -1.90 -36.31
CA LEU A 6 -21.76 -3.15 -35.83
C LEU A 6 -20.46 -2.96 -35.03
N PHE A 7 -19.95 -1.72 -34.97
CA PHE A 7 -18.72 -1.36 -34.22
C PHE A 7 -18.98 -0.78 -32.83
N PHE A 8 -20.25 -0.57 -32.44
CA PHE A 8 -20.61 0.08 -31.17
C PHE A 8 -20.98 -0.88 -30.03
N LEU A 9 -20.92 -2.19 -30.25
CA LEU A 9 -21.18 -3.20 -29.21
C LEU A 9 -19.99 -4.14 -28.95
N LEU A 10 -18.81 -3.85 -29.52
CA LEU A 10 -17.60 -4.66 -29.38
C LEU A 10 -16.36 -3.88 -28.90
N ALA A 11 -16.53 -2.65 -28.40
CA ALA A 11 -15.42 -1.78 -28.00
C ALA A 11 -15.59 -1.11 -26.62
N VAL A 12 -16.34 -1.73 -25.70
CA VAL A 12 -16.33 -1.34 -24.27
C VAL A 12 -16.20 -2.59 -23.39
N VAL A 13 -15.17 -3.39 -23.67
CA VAL A 13 -14.51 -4.19 -22.65
C VAL A 13 -13.02 -4.03 -22.92
N THR A 14 -12.50 -2.84 -22.63
CA THR A 14 -11.06 -2.63 -22.50
C THR A 14 -10.56 -3.52 -21.37
N PRO A 15 -9.58 -4.41 -21.61
CA PRO A 15 -8.98 -5.25 -20.59
C PRO A 15 -8.04 -4.38 -19.75
N LEU A 16 -8.58 -3.64 -18.78
CA LEU A 16 -7.81 -2.97 -17.73
C LEU A 16 -8.40 -3.19 -16.32
N ALA A 17 -9.29 -4.18 -16.16
CA ALA A 17 -9.86 -4.55 -14.86
C ALA A 17 -10.07 -6.07 -14.68
N TYR A 18 -9.24 -6.89 -15.34
CA TYR A 18 -9.26 -8.34 -15.16
C TYR A 18 -8.14 -8.79 -14.21
N SER A 19 -8.26 -8.39 -12.94
CA SER A 19 -7.79 -9.20 -11.80
C SER A 19 -8.95 -9.47 -10.83
N SER A 20 -10.19 -9.35 -11.31
CA SER A 20 -11.37 -9.28 -10.45
C SER A 20 -12.04 -10.65 -10.29
N PHE A 21 -12.28 -11.00 -9.02
CA PHE A 21 -13.04 -12.15 -8.51
C PHE A 21 -12.42 -13.56 -8.60
N ASN A 22 -11.99 -14.05 -9.77
CA ASN A 22 -11.56 -15.46 -9.85
C ASN A 22 -10.24 -15.72 -9.11
N ASP A 23 -9.27 -14.81 -9.26
CA ASP A 23 -7.99 -14.94 -8.56
C ASP A 23 -8.18 -14.77 -7.05
N GLU A 24 -8.99 -13.80 -6.61
CA GLU A 24 -9.26 -13.57 -5.18
C GLU A 24 -9.95 -14.79 -4.54
N GLN A 25 -10.90 -15.40 -5.24
CA GLN A 25 -11.59 -16.60 -4.74
C GLN A 25 -10.65 -17.82 -4.69
N GLU A 26 -9.80 -18.01 -5.69
CA GLU A 26 -8.77 -19.06 -5.69
C GLU A 26 -7.76 -18.84 -4.55
N TRP A 27 -7.35 -17.59 -4.33
CA TRP A 27 -6.49 -17.19 -3.22
C TRP A 27 -7.10 -17.49 -1.86
N LEU A 28 -8.36 -17.13 -1.66
CA LEU A 28 -9.08 -17.42 -0.41
C LEU A 28 -9.19 -18.93 -0.17
N ASN A 29 -9.45 -19.72 -1.22
CA ASN A 29 -9.49 -21.18 -1.12
C ASN A 29 -8.14 -21.74 -0.66
N LYS A 30 -7.03 -21.26 -1.25
CA LYS A 30 -5.68 -21.70 -0.87
C LYS A 30 -5.34 -21.33 0.57
N LEU A 31 -5.74 -20.15 1.04
CA LEU A 31 -5.55 -19.73 2.43
C LEU A 31 -6.38 -20.58 3.41
N ASN A 32 -7.61 -20.96 3.03
CA ASN A 32 -8.45 -21.87 3.81
C ASN A 32 -7.81 -23.27 3.94
N GLU A 33 -7.26 -23.81 2.84
CA GLU A 33 -6.57 -25.11 2.86
C GLU A 33 -5.36 -25.11 3.78
N LEU A 34 -4.54 -24.06 3.71
CA LEU A 34 -3.38 -23.88 4.58
C LEU A 34 -3.79 -23.80 6.05
N GLU A 35 -4.89 -23.11 6.36
CA GLU A 35 -5.39 -23.00 7.73
C GLU A 35 -5.78 -24.36 8.31
N GLN A 36 -6.44 -25.20 7.52
CA GLN A 36 -6.80 -26.56 7.93
C GLN A 36 -5.58 -27.45 8.19
N ILE A 37 -4.49 -27.28 7.43
CA ILE A 37 -3.24 -28.01 7.65
C ILE A 37 -2.60 -27.58 8.97
N ILE A 38 -2.59 -26.28 9.26
CA ILE A 38 -1.95 -25.73 10.45
C ILE A 38 -2.72 -26.08 11.72
N GLN A 39 -4.05 -25.99 11.70
CA GLN A 39 -4.89 -26.39 12.84
C GLN A 39 -4.70 -27.86 13.24
N LYS A 40 -4.39 -28.75 12.28
CA LYS A 40 -4.08 -30.16 12.56
C LYS A 40 -2.72 -30.37 13.23
N THR A 41 -1.84 -29.37 13.16
CA THR A 41 -0.42 -29.48 13.53
C THR A 41 -0.09 -28.68 14.79
N GLU A 42 -1.01 -27.85 15.29
CA GLU A 42 -0.77 -26.93 16.41
C GLU A 42 -1.35 -27.38 17.76
N THR A 43 -0.69 -26.93 18.83
CA THR A 43 -1.19 -26.95 20.22
C THR A 43 -1.63 -25.52 20.57
N PRO A 44 -2.71 -25.29 21.34
CA PRO A 44 -3.29 -23.94 21.47
C PRO A 44 -2.35 -22.98 22.20
N LEU A 45 -2.01 -21.85 21.54
CA LEU A 45 -1.41 -20.70 22.20
C LEU A 45 -2.52 -19.74 22.67
N ASN A 46 -2.50 -19.36 23.94
CA ASN A 46 -3.35 -18.29 24.46
C ASN A 46 -2.86 -16.94 23.92
N SER A 47 -3.61 -16.33 23.01
CA SER A 47 -3.31 -14.99 22.49
C SER A 47 -4.00 -13.92 23.33
N ALA A 48 -3.23 -13.24 24.19
CA ALA A 48 -3.62 -11.94 24.69
C ALA A 48 -3.33 -10.89 23.59
N ALA A 49 -4.31 -10.03 23.29
CA ALA A 49 -4.11 -8.94 22.34
C ALA A 49 -2.96 -8.04 22.80
N ALA A 50 -2.00 -7.78 21.91
CA ALA A 50 -0.87 -6.90 22.20
C ALA A 50 -1.38 -5.48 22.55
N PRO A 51 -0.79 -4.79 23.55
CA PRO A 51 -1.12 -3.41 23.84
C PRO A 51 -0.80 -2.55 22.61
N ARG A 52 -1.80 -1.84 22.07
CA ARG A 52 -1.60 -0.92 20.95
C ARG A 52 -0.74 0.26 21.43
N ALA A 53 0.26 0.64 20.64
CA ALA A 53 1.13 1.76 20.94
C ALA A 53 0.30 3.06 21.06
N THR A 54 0.37 3.73 22.20
CA THR A 54 -0.28 5.02 22.42
C THR A 54 0.61 6.12 21.85
N GLY A 55 0.18 6.76 20.77
CA GLY A 55 0.85 7.95 20.24
C GLY A 55 0.79 9.12 21.23
N THR A 56 1.82 9.97 21.28
CA THR A 56 1.83 11.16 22.13
C THR A 56 0.93 12.24 21.53
N THR A 57 0.18 12.97 22.36
CA THR A 57 -0.76 14.01 21.90
C THR A 57 -0.21 15.43 21.92
N ASN A 58 1.02 15.63 22.40
CA ASN A 58 1.54 16.93 22.78
C ASN A 58 2.46 17.53 21.71
N PHE A 59 1.89 18.08 20.64
CA PHE A 59 2.61 18.92 19.68
C PHE A 59 2.40 20.40 20.05
N SER A 60 3.18 20.90 21.00
CA SER A 60 3.09 22.27 21.52
C SER A 60 3.66 23.33 20.55
N ILE A 61 3.16 23.40 19.32
CA ILE A 61 3.61 24.38 18.32
C ILE A 61 2.43 25.21 17.83
N SER A 62 2.47 26.52 18.08
CA SER A 62 1.59 27.48 17.41
C SER A 62 2.07 27.68 15.97
N LEU A 63 1.25 27.31 14.99
CA LEU A 63 1.58 27.34 13.56
C LEU A 63 0.75 28.42 12.85
N GLU A 64 0.90 29.68 13.27
CA GLU A 64 0.53 30.80 12.39
C GLU A 64 1.67 31.02 11.40
N CYS A 65 1.36 30.84 10.12
CA CYS A 65 2.38 30.56 9.13
C CYS A 65 1.91 30.96 7.72
N ASP A 66 1.50 32.22 7.58
CA ASP A 66 1.32 32.87 6.29
C ASP A 66 2.62 33.55 5.84
N PRO A 67 2.98 33.47 4.54
CA PRO A 67 2.19 32.93 3.41
C PRO A 67 2.35 31.41 3.18
N LYS A 68 1.40 30.82 2.42
CA LYS A 68 1.50 29.43 1.92
C LYS A 68 2.81 29.22 1.14
N PRO A 69 3.47 28.05 1.26
CA PRO A 69 4.72 27.79 0.56
C PRO A 69 4.53 27.72 -0.96
N THR A 70 5.53 28.18 -1.70
CA THR A 70 5.61 28.09 -3.16
C THR A 70 6.64 27.07 -3.64
N SER A 71 7.45 26.53 -2.72
CA SER A 71 8.46 25.49 -2.99
C SER A 71 8.43 24.41 -1.91
N VAL A 72 8.82 23.19 -2.30
CA VAL A 72 8.92 22.04 -1.38
C VAL A 72 9.92 22.29 -0.25
N HIS A 73 10.94 23.12 -0.47
CA HIS A 73 11.94 23.48 0.55
C HIS A 73 11.38 24.34 1.69
N GLN A 74 10.17 24.88 1.53
CA GLN A 74 9.46 25.67 2.55
C GLN A 74 8.25 24.92 3.11
N LEU A 75 7.99 23.70 2.63
CA LEU A 75 6.80 22.95 2.97
C LEU A 75 6.87 22.49 4.43
N ARG A 76 5.80 22.75 5.18
CA ARG A 76 5.65 22.31 6.57
C ARG A 76 4.51 21.29 6.68
N PRO A 77 4.45 20.47 7.74
CA PRO A 77 3.35 19.52 7.94
C PRO A 77 1.94 20.14 7.87
N ARG A 78 1.77 21.39 8.32
CA ARG A 78 0.49 22.11 8.25
C ARG A 78 0.07 22.50 6.82
N ASP A 79 1.03 22.66 5.92
CA ASP A 79 0.75 23.08 4.55
C ASP A 79 0.27 21.91 3.67
N ILE A 80 0.43 20.65 4.13
CA ILE A 80 0.00 19.48 3.39
C ILE A 80 -1.53 19.40 3.42
N ASP A 81 -2.14 19.58 2.25
CA ASP A 81 -3.59 19.59 2.07
C ASP A 81 -4.11 18.17 1.73
N ILE A 82 -3.36 17.41 0.92
CA ILE A 82 -3.73 16.09 0.42
C ILE A 82 -2.64 15.07 0.71
N VAL A 83 -3.04 13.87 1.15
CA VAL A 83 -2.19 12.68 1.19
C VAL A 83 -2.62 11.67 0.13
N GLY A 84 -1.66 10.93 -0.42
CA GLY A 84 -1.90 9.82 -1.34
C GLY A 84 -0.82 8.75 -1.19
N ALA A 85 -1.10 7.53 -1.68
CA ALA A 85 -0.14 6.44 -1.60
C ALA A 85 -0.20 5.49 -2.80
N MET A 86 0.99 5.06 -3.22
CA MET A 86 1.24 4.07 -4.26
C MET A 86 2.08 2.94 -3.65
N GLY A 87 1.87 1.71 -4.11
CA GLY A 87 2.63 0.57 -3.60
C GLY A 87 1.97 -0.77 -3.83
N ASP A 88 2.31 -1.71 -2.95
CA ASP A 88 1.82 -3.08 -2.96
C ASP A 88 0.86 -3.39 -1.79
N SER A 89 0.78 -4.67 -1.41
CA SER A 89 -0.04 -5.18 -0.32
C SER A 89 0.26 -4.50 1.02
N ILE A 90 1.51 -4.09 1.29
CA ILE A 90 1.83 -3.44 2.57
C ILE A 90 1.20 -2.05 2.63
N THR A 91 1.28 -1.30 1.53
CA THR A 91 0.64 0.03 1.41
C THR A 91 -0.89 -0.08 1.39
N ALA A 92 -1.44 -1.19 0.87
CA ALA A 92 -2.87 -1.49 0.91
C ALA A 92 -3.37 -1.93 2.30
N GLY A 93 -2.49 -2.14 3.28
CA GLY A 93 -2.89 -2.59 4.63
C GLY A 93 -3.35 -4.06 4.67
N PHE A 94 -2.74 -4.90 3.84
CA PHE A 94 -3.04 -6.32 3.76
C PHE A 94 -2.79 -7.06 5.08
N GLY A 95 -3.85 -7.65 5.64
CA GLY A 95 -3.81 -8.49 6.83
C GLY A 95 -3.51 -7.76 8.14
N ILE A 96 -3.70 -6.44 8.23
CA ILE A 96 -3.40 -5.67 9.46
C ILE A 96 -4.17 -6.20 10.67
N GLU A 97 -5.45 -6.54 10.52
CA GLU A 97 -6.26 -7.11 11.61
C GLU A 97 -6.44 -8.64 11.49
N ALA A 98 -5.63 -9.30 10.67
CA ALA A 98 -5.77 -10.73 10.43
C ALA A 98 -5.42 -11.55 11.69
N THR A 99 -6.37 -12.39 12.08
CA THR A 99 -6.19 -13.41 13.14
C THR A 99 -6.25 -14.83 12.58
N SER A 100 -6.49 -14.97 11.27
CA SER A 100 -6.55 -16.22 10.52
C SER A 100 -5.93 -16.04 9.15
N LEU A 101 -5.54 -17.13 8.49
CA LEU A 101 -4.97 -17.06 7.13
C LEU A 101 -5.94 -16.45 6.11
N PRO A 102 -7.25 -16.78 6.08
CA PRO A 102 -8.20 -16.13 5.18
C PRO A 102 -8.41 -14.65 5.52
N GLY A 103 -8.15 -14.25 6.77
CA GLY A 103 -8.16 -12.85 7.19
C GLY A 103 -7.04 -12.03 6.55
N ILE A 104 -5.93 -12.66 6.15
CA ILE A 104 -4.79 -11.97 5.52
C ILE A 104 -5.19 -11.31 4.19
N ALA A 105 -6.14 -11.89 3.45
CA ALA A 105 -6.64 -11.34 2.20
C ALA A 105 -7.43 -10.01 2.34
N VAL A 106 -7.70 -9.57 3.58
CA VAL A 106 -8.35 -8.27 3.83
C VAL A 106 -7.32 -7.17 3.68
N GLU A 107 -7.63 -6.18 2.84
CA GLU A 107 -6.85 -4.95 2.70
C GLU A 107 -7.47 -3.85 3.58
N ASP A 108 -7.02 -3.74 4.83
CA ASP A 108 -7.46 -2.71 5.77
C ASP A 108 -6.77 -1.37 5.48
N ARG A 109 -7.05 -0.80 4.30
CA ARG A 109 -6.48 0.46 3.82
C ARG A 109 -6.66 1.61 4.79
N GLY A 110 -7.78 1.63 5.53
CA GLY A 110 -8.05 2.60 6.59
C GLY A 110 -7.07 2.58 7.77
N LEU A 111 -6.32 1.49 7.93
CA LEU A 111 -5.31 1.29 8.98
C LEU A 111 -3.88 1.30 8.46
N SER A 112 -3.68 1.43 7.14
CA SER A 112 -2.36 1.49 6.52
C SER A 112 -1.53 2.63 7.11
N TRP A 113 -0.29 2.34 7.49
CA TRP A 113 0.60 3.31 8.14
C TRP A 113 0.84 4.57 7.30
N SER A 114 0.84 4.44 5.96
CA SER A 114 1.19 5.52 5.05
C SER A 114 0.00 6.42 4.68
N ILE A 115 -1.23 5.91 4.75
CA ILE A 115 -2.41 6.60 4.17
C ILE A 115 -3.74 6.33 4.89
N GLY A 116 -3.77 5.48 5.91
CA GLY A 116 -4.97 5.17 6.68
C GLY A 116 -5.40 6.33 7.58
N GLY A 117 -6.70 6.62 7.60
CA GLY A 117 -7.31 7.66 8.44
C GLY A 117 -8.51 7.20 9.26
N GLU A 118 -8.76 5.89 9.35
CA GLU A 118 -9.92 5.28 10.03
C GLU A 118 -10.00 5.67 11.51
N MET A 119 -8.85 5.64 12.20
CA MET A 119 -8.73 5.97 13.62
C MET A 119 -7.97 7.29 13.80
N ASP A 120 -7.96 7.82 15.02
CA ASP A 120 -7.11 8.96 15.40
C ASP A 120 -5.67 8.52 15.77
N LEU A 121 -4.81 9.51 16.06
CA LEU A 121 -3.42 9.29 16.43
C LEU A 121 -3.23 8.52 17.75
N GLU A 122 -4.21 8.55 18.66
CA GLU A 122 -4.09 7.82 19.93
C GLU A 122 -4.25 6.31 19.71
N ARG A 123 -5.05 5.92 18.72
CA ARG A 123 -5.39 4.53 18.43
C ARG A 123 -4.61 3.92 17.27
N SER A 124 -4.13 4.74 16.33
CA SER A 124 -3.34 4.30 15.19
C SER A 124 -2.35 5.38 14.76
N ILE A 125 -1.06 5.03 14.68
CA ILE A 125 -0.01 5.94 14.22
C ILE A 125 0.13 5.78 12.70
N THR A 126 -0.52 6.66 11.97
CA THR A 126 -0.41 6.76 10.51
C THR A 126 0.06 8.16 10.11
N ILE A 127 0.62 8.31 8.91
CA ILE A 127 1.00 9.63 8.37
C ILE A 127 -0.19 10.61 8.40
N PRO A 128 -1.41 10.25 7.91
CA PRO A 128 -2.55 11.16 7.99
C PRO A 128 -2.92 11.54 9.43
N ASN A 129 -2.78 10.62 10.40
CA ASN A 129 -3.11 10.88 11.81
C ASN A 129 -2.13 11.85 12.47
N ILE A 130 -0.86 11.76 12.11
CA ILE A 130 0.17 12.71 12.50
C ILE A 130 -0.14 14.07 11.86
N LEU A 131 -0.37 14.11 10.55
CA LEU A 131 -0.64 15.36 9.82
C LEU A 131 -1.89 16.07 10.31
N ARG A 132 -2.94 15.35 10.70
CA ARG A 132 -4.17 15.93 11.30
C ARG A 132 -3.90 16.73 12.57
N ARG A 133 -2.77 16.53 13.26
CA ARG A 133 -2.36 17.38 14.39
C ARG A 133 -1.87 18.75 13.95
N PHE A 134 -1.31 18.86 12.76
CA PHE A 134 -0.77 20.11 12.20
C PHE A 134 -1.78 20.80 11.29
N ASN A 135 -2.51 20.01 10.49
CA ASN A 135 -3.60 20.43 9.61
C ASN A 135 -4.83 19.51 9.79
N PRO A 136 -5.82 19.91 10.61
CA PRO A 136 -7.05 19.14 10.79
C PRO A 136 -7.89 18.97 9.51
N GLN A 137 -7.61 19.73 8.46
CA GLN A 137 -8.32 19.72 7.18
C GLN A 137 -7.65 18.84 6.11
N VAL A 138 -6.55 18.13 6.43
CA VAL A 138 -5.90 17.22 5.48
C VAL A 138 -6.89 16.17 4.97
N LYS A 139 -6.83 15.85 3.68
CA LYS A 139 -7.75 14.94 2.99
C LYS A 139 -7.01 13.89 2.16
N GLY A 140 -7.73 12.98 1.51
CA GLY A 140 -7.15 11.96 0.62
C GLY A 140 -6.81 10.62 1.30
N TYR A 141 -6.95 10.54 2.62
CA TYR A 141 -6.69 9.32 3.38
C TYR A 141 -7.75 8.26 3.15
N ALA A 142 -7.35 6.99 3.29
CA ALA A 142 -8.22 5.84 3.11
C ALA A 142 -9.03 5.53 4.38
N LEU A 143 -10.21 4.94 4.17
CA LEU A 143 -11.14 4.43 5.18
C LEU A 143 -11.61 3.01 4.82
N GLY A 144 -11.88 2.21 5.83
CA GLY A 144 -12.41 0.85 5.70
C GLY A 144 -11.44 -0.14 5.04
N ASN A 145 -12.03 -1.21 4.51
CA ASN A 145 -11.32 -2.31 3.87
C ASN A 145 -12.04 -2.82 2.62
N ASN A 146 -11.38 -3.69 1.86
CA ASN A 146 -11.89 -4.28 0.60
C ASN A 146 -13.11 -5.21 0.76
N ARG A 147 -13.53 -5.55 1.98
CA ARG A 147 -14.75 -6.34 2.24
C ARG A 147 -15.96 -5.49 2.63
N ALA A 148 -15.74 -4.27 3.09
CA ALA A 148 -16.80 -3.39 3.51
C ALA A 148 -17.46 -2.72 2.29
N PRO A 149 -18.80 -2.67 2.20
CA PRO A 149 -19.51 -1.94 1.14
C PRO A 149 -19.31 -0.40 1.19
N ARG A 150 -18.47 0.09 2.12
CA ARG A 150 -18.20 1.52 2.37
C ARG A 150 -16.70 1.86 2.41
N GLY A 151 -15.82 0.99 1.92
CA GLY A 151 -14.40 1.34 1.79
C GLY A 151 -14.25 2.55 0.87
N ASP A 152 -13.84 3.70 1.41
CA ASP A 152 -13.42 4.87 0.63
C ASP A 152 -11.90 4.93 0.70
N PHE A 153 -11.25 4.30 -0.26
CA PHE A 153 -9.79 4.24 -0.31
C PHE A 153 -9.17 5.52 -0.84
N TRP A 154 -10.00 6.43 -1.37
CA TRP A 154 -9.64 7.72 -1.91
C TRP A 154 -8.36 7.70 -2.77
N PHE A 155 -7.21 8.16 -2.25
CA PHE A 155 -5.94 8.19 -2.97
C PHE A 155 -4.94 7.12 -2.56
N ASN A 156 -5.39 6.06 -1.89
CA ASN A 156 -4.62 4.81 -1.79
C ASN A 156 -4.85 3.98 -3.06
N VAL A 157 -3.93 4.09 -4.02
CA VAL A 157 -3.96 3.36 -5.30
C VAL A 157 -3.04 2.13 -5.30
N ALA A 158 -2.53 1.73 -4.13
CA ALA A 158 -1.72 0.54 -4.01
C ALA A 158 -2.49 -0.71 -4.45
N VAL A 159 -1.79 -1.73 -4.94
CA VAL A 159 -2.41 -2.96 -5.44
C VAL A 159 -1.67 -4.16 -4.86
N GLY A 160 -2.38 -5.08 -4.21
CA GLY A 160 -1.80 -6.32 -3.71
C GLY A 160 -0.99 -7.07 -4.77
N GLY A 161 0.22 -7.50 -4.41
CA GLY A 161 1.14 -8.20 -5.32
C GLY A 161 1.79 -7.33 -6.42
N ALA A 162 1.55 -6.01 -6.42
CA ALA A 162 2.22 -5.11 -7.36
C ALA A 162 3.75 -5.12 -7.17
N ARG A 163 4.44 -4.82 -8.27
CA ARG A 163 5.90 -4.68 -8.34
C ARG A 163 6.27 -3.32 -8.92
N SER A 164 7.57 -3.02 -8.95
CA SER A 164 8.09 -1.77 -9.52
C SER A 164 7.53 -1.45 -10.92
N ARG A 165 7.42 -2.45 -11.80
CA ARG A 165 6.82 -2.33 -13.15
C ARG A 165 5.40 -1.77 -13.18
N ASN A 166 4.66 -1.84 -12.07
CA ASN A 166 3.31 -1.31 -11.96
C ASN A 166 3.29 0.18 -11.55
N MET A 167 4.41 0.75 -11.10
CA MET A 167 4.46 2.13 -10.60
C MET A 167 4.07 3.18 -11.63
N PRO A 168 4.49 3.11 -12.92
CA PRO A 168 4.02 4.06 -13.92
C PRO A 168 2.50 4.05 -14.13
N ALA A 169 1.85 2.90 -13.95
CA ALA A 169 0.39 2.79 -14.06
C ALA A 169 -0.29 3.39 -12.82
N GLN A 170 0.20 3.08 -11.62
CA GLN A 170 -0.32 3.68 -10.37
C GLN A 170 -0.12 5.21 -10.33
N ALA A 171 0.98 5.72 -10.90
CA ALA A 171 1.23 7.16 -11.00
C ALA A 171 0.14 7.86 -11.84
N ARG A 172 -0.21 7.30 -13.00
CA ARG A 172 -1.30 7.83 -13.83
C ARG A 172 -2.65 7.72 -13.11
N ASP A 173 -2.90 6.59 -12.45
CA ASP A 173 -4.16 6.36 -11.74
C ASP A 173 -4.40 7.36 -10.61
N ILE A 174 -3.39 7.66 -9.79
CA ILE A 174 -3.54 8.65 -8.71
C ILE A 174 -3.69 10.08 -9.26
N ILE A 175 -2.99 10.43 -10.34
CA ILE A 175 -3.14 11.71 -11.03
C ILE A 175 -4.57 11.87 -11.55
N ASP A 176 -5.07 10.88 -12.31
CA ASP A 176 -6.42 10.90 -12.87
C ASP A 176 -7.48 11.01 -11.77
N LYS A 177 -7.31 10.27 -10.67
CA LYS A 177 -8.20 10.39 -9.50
C LYS A 177 -8.20 11.79 -8.91
N MET A 178 -7.03 12.42 -8.76
CA MET A 178 -6.93 13.77 -8.20
C MET A 178 -7.52 14.83 -9.14
N ILE A 179 -7.29 14.74 -10.45
CA ILE A 179 -7.88 15.65 -11.43
C ILE A 179 -9.41 15.61 -11.39
N ASN A 180 -9.98 14.41 -11.23
CA ASN A 180 -11.42 14.21 -11.26
C ASN A 180 -12.11 14.33 -9.88
N ASP A 181 -11.36 14.56 -8.80
CA ASP A 181 -11.92 14.67 -7.45
C ASP A 181 -12.28 16.13 -7.10
N SER A 182 -13.59 16.39 -7.06
CA SER A 182 -14.15 17.72 -6.73
C SER A 182 -13.81 18.26 -5.33
N ARG A 183 -13.25 17.44 -4.43
CA ARG A 183 -12.86 17.85 -3.07
C ARG A 183 -11.41 18.32 -3.01
N THR A 184 -10.67 18.19 -4.12
CA THR A 184 -9.28 18.64 -4.28
C THR A 184 -9.18 19.89 -5.14
N ASN A 185 -8.28 20.79 -4.78
CA ASN A 185 -7.81 21.85 -5.67
C ASN A 185 -6.51 21.39 -6.32
N TYR A 186 -6.64 20.64 -7.41
CA TYR A 186 -5.54 19.97 -8.10
C TYR A 186 -4.30 20.87 -8.29
N GLU A 187 -4.48 22.13 -8.69
CA GLU A 187 -3.37 23.05 -8.97
C GLU A 187 -2.72 23.65 -7.72
N ASN A 188 -3.48 23.86 -6.64
CA ASN A 188 -3.04 24.69 -5.51
C ASN A 188 -2.82 23.92 -4.20
N ASP A 189 -3.43 22.77 -4.03
CA ASP A 189 -3.25 21.93 -2.84
C ASP A 189 -1.86 21.31 -2.84
N TRP A 190 -1.17 21.39 -1.71
CA TRP A 190 0.09 20.67 -1.52
C TRP A 190 -0.19 19.20 -1.21
N LYS A 191 0.48 18.32 -1.95
CA LYS A 191 0.28 16.86 -1.91
C LYS A 191 1.49 16.18 -1.30
N LEU A 192 1.28 15.26 -0.39
CA LEU A 192 2.27 14.27 0.02
C LEU A 192 1.89 12.91 -0.55
N ILE A 193 2.70 12.40 -1.47
CA ILE A 193 2.51 11.06 -2.05
C ILE A 193 3.58 10.13 -1.50
N THR A 194 3.17 9.05 -0.83
CA THR A 194 4.10 8.02 -0.35
C THR A 194 4.16 6.87 -1.35
N ILE A 195 5.37 6.50 -1.77
CA ILE A 195 5.63 5.33 -2.62
C ILE A 195 6.35 4.30 -1.76
N PHE A 196 5.77 3.12 -1.62
CA PHE A 196 6.42 1.98 -0.97
C PHE A 196 6.14 0.69 -1.74
N ILE A 197 7.19 0.19 -2.40
CA ILE A 197 7.16 -0.91 -3.37
C ILE A 197 8.51 -1.63 -3.35
N GLY A 198 8.56 -2.87 -3.80
CA GLY A 198 9.81 -3.59 -4.05
C GLY A 198 9.93 -4.93 -3.32
N GLY A 199 9.11 -5.16 -2.29
CA GLY A 199 9.08 -6.47 -1.62
C GLY A 199 8.74 -7.59 -2.60
N ASN A 200 7.73 -7.39 -3.45
CA ASN A 200 7.36 -8.37 -4.46
C ASN A 200 8.40 -8.52 -5.58
N ASP A 201 9.22 -7.51 -5.86
CA ASP A 201 10.34 -7.62 -6.81
C ASP A 201 11.39 -8.59 -6.26
N LEU A 202 11.77 -8.44 -4.99
CA LEU A 202 12.69 -9.36 -4.30
C LEU A 202 12.11 -10.79 -4.21
N CYS A 203 10.81 -10.92 -3.90
CA CYS A 203 10.14 -12.22 -3.88
C CYS A 203 9.96 -12.87 -5.28
N ALA A 204 10.30 -12.16 -6.36
CA ALA A 204 10.19 -12.64 -7.73
C ALA A 204 11.54 -12.96 -8.39
N LEU A 205 12.68 -12.73 -7.72
CA LEU A 205 14.03 -12.91 -8.27
C LEU A 205 14.27 -14.27 -8.94
N ASN A 206 13.67 -15.35 -8.41
CA ASN A 206 13.86 -16.70 -8.93
C ASN A 206 12.90 -17.10 -10.06
N ARG A 207 11.92 -16.25 -10.41
CA ARG A 207 10.82 -16.60 -11.32
C ARG A 207 10.49 -15.55 -12.36
N ASP A 208 11.00 -14.33 -12.23
CA ASP A 208 10.77 -13.26 -13.19
C ASP A 208 12.08 -12.57 -13.55
N THR A 209 12.47 -12.70 -14.81
CA THR A 209 13.68 -12.06 -15.37
C THR A 209 13.59 -10.54 -15.39
N ASP A 210 12.38 -9.98 -15.25
CA ASP A 210 12.15 -8.53 -15.17
C ASP A 210 12.48 -7.96 -13.77
N ALA A 211 12.56 -8.81 -12.75
CA ALA A 211 12.87 -8.43 -11.37
C ALA A 211 14.38 -8.21 -11.17
N THR A 212 14.96 -7.23 -11.86
CA THR A 212 16.36 -6.83 -11.69
C THR A 212 16.46 -5.45 -11.01
N PRO A 213 17.58 -5.14 -10.33
CA PRO A 213 17.81 -3.80 -9.78
C PRO A 213 17.69 -2.69 -10.81
N GLU A 214 18.18 -2.90 -12.04
CA GLU A 214 18.14 -1.91 -13.11
C GLU A 214 16.70 -1.60 -13.53
N ASN A 215 15.88 -2.65 -13.68
CA ASN A 215 14.47 -2.50 -14.01
C ASN A 215 13.68 -1.86 -12.86
N TYR A 216 13.96 -2.26 -11.62
CA TYR A 216 13.38 -1.63 -10.45
C TYR A 216 13.59 -0.11 -10.44
N VAL A 217 14.85 0.33 -10.64
CA VAL A 217 15.20 1.75 -10.73
C VAL A 217 14.51 2.41 -11.93
N LYS A 218 14.55 1.78 -13.10
CA LYS A 218 13.93 2.29 -14.33
C LYS A 218 12.44 2.57 -14.14
N TYR A 219 11.68 1.64 -13.57
CA TYR A 219 10.23 1.79 -13.43
C TYR A 219 9.85 2.82 -12.37
N LEU A 220 10.62 2.90 -11.27
CA LEU A 220 10.45 3.98 -10.31
C LEU A 220 10.77 5.35 -10.91
N GLN A 221 11.84 5.45 -11.68
CA GLN A 221 12.19 6.68 -12.38
C GLN A 221 11.08 7.11 -13.35
N GLU A 222 10.55 6.19 -14.15
CA GLU A 222 9.43 6.49 -15.05
C GLU A 222 8.20 7.00 -14.28
N ALA A 223 7.85 6.39 -13.15
CA ALA A 223 6.74 6.85 -12.32
C ALA A 223 6.98 8.25 -11.74
N LEU A 224 8.19 8.51 -11.24
CA LEU A 224 8.59 9.81 -10.72
C LEU A 224 8.60 10.90 -11.81
N ASP A 225 9.05 10.58 -13.02
CA ASP A 225 9.04 11.49 -14.17
C ASP A 225 7.61 11.88 -14.57
N ILE A 226 6.69 10.91 -14.58
CA ILE A 226 5.25 11.17 -14.81
C ILE A 226 4.71 12.12 -13.73
N MET A 227 4.94 11.81 -12.45
CA MET A 227 4.47 12.64 -11.34
C MET A 227 5.08 14.04 -11.37
N HIS A 228 6.38 14.17 -11.65
CA HIS A 228 7.06 15.45 -11.73
C HIS A 228 6.48 16.33 -12.83
N LYS A 229 6.15 15.72 -13.98
CA LYS A 229 5.60 16.43 -15.13
C LYS A 229 4.15 16.88 -14.91
N GLU A 230 3.34 16.05 -14.27
CA GLU A 230 1.88 16.22 -14.29
C GLU A 230 1.29 16.64 -12.96
N LEU A 231 1.95 16.40 -11.82
CA LEU A 231 1.39 16.61 -10.48
C LEU A 231 1.98 17.84 -9.77
N PRO A 232 1.34 19.03 -9.83
CA PRO A 232 1.88 20.26 -9.25
C PRO A 232 1.84 20.22 -7.71
N ARG A 233 2.77 20.98 -7.09
CA ARG A 233 2.86 21.15 -5.62
C ARG A 233 2.89 19.82 -4.87
N THR A 234 3.84 18.98 -5.22
CA THR A 234 3.95 17.61 -4.68
C THR A 234 5.27 17.40 -4.00
N MET A 235 5.23 16.83 -2.79
CA MET A 235 6.34 16.14 -2.17
C MET A 235 6.13 14.64 -2.33
N VAL A 236 7.10 13.94 -2.92
CA VAL A 236 7.07 12.49 -3.05
C VAL A 236 8.00 11.89 -2.00
N ASN A 237 7.45 11.05 -1.13
CA ASN A 237 8.19 10.28 -0.15
C ASN A 237 8.42 8.86 -0.70
N VAL A 238 9.62 8.60 -1.23
CA VAL A 238 10.01 7.28 -1.71
C VAL A 238 10.63 6.51 -0.54
N VAL A 239 9.93 5.47 -0.10
CA VAL A 239 10.31 4.66 1.07
C VAL A 239 11.23 3.54 0.61
N GLU A 240 12.35 3.39 1.30
CA GLU A 240 13.30 2.30 1.05
C GLU A 240 12.66 0.94 1.35
N ILE A 241 13.05 -0.08 0.57
CA ILE A 241 12.62 -1.45 0.82
C ILE A 241 13.13 -1.88 2.20
N MET A 242 12.30 -2.58 2.96
CA MET A 242 12.71 -3.12 4.25
C MET A 242 13.84 -4.14 4.09
N GLU A 243 14.68 -4.25 5.11
CA GLU A 243 15.67 -5.32 5.21
C GLU A 243 14.97 -6.68 5.21
N ILE A 244 15.07 -7.39 4.09
CA ILE A 244 14.27 -8.60 3.85
C ILE A 244 14.89 -9.85 4.51
N TYR A 245 16.12 -9.75 5.03
CA TYR A 245 16.85 -10.86 5.65
C TYR A 245 16.26 -11.35 6.98
N VAL A 246 15.32 -10.58 7.55
CA VAL A 246 14.48 -11.05 8.67
C VAL A 246 13.51 -12.16 8.24
N LEU A 247 13.14 -12.26 6.96
CA LEU A 247 12.20 -13.27 6.47
C LEU A 247 12.70 -14.72 6.62
N PRO A 248 13.98 -15.05 6.32
CA PRO A 248 14.56 -16.34 6.70
C PRO A 248 14.42 -16.67 8.20
N GLU A 249 14.65 -15.70 9.08
CA GLU A 249 14.53 -15.92 10.53
C GLU A 249 13.08 -16.23 10.93
N VAL A 250 12.13 -15.47 10.38
CA VAL A 250 10.69 -15.70 10.54
C VAL A 250 10.32 -17.08 10.00
N GLY A 251 10.80 -17.47 8.81
CA GLY A 251 10.61 -18.79 8.20
C GLY A 251 11.12 -19.93 9.09
N HIS A 252 12.23 -19.72 9.78
CA HIS A 252 12.82 -20.67 10.72
C HIS A 252 12.19 -20.65 12.12
N GLY A 253 11.16 -19.83 12.36
CA GLY A 253 10.38 -19.85 13.60
C GLY A 253 10.72 -18.72 14.59
N PHE A 254 11.58 -17.78 14.23
CA PHE A 254 11.88 -16.65 15.10
C PHE A 254 10.66 -15.74 15.24
N GLY A 255 10.07 -15.70 16.45
CA GLY A 255 8.94 -14.84 16.77
C GLY A 255 7.67 -15.08 15.95
N SER A 256 7.57 -16.21 15.25
CA SER A 256 6.52 -16.44 14.24
C SER A 256 5.65 -17.64 14.57
N THR A 257 4.35 -17.51 14.33
CA THR A 257 3.42 -18.63 14.43
C THR A 257 3.57 -19.54 13.21
N PRO A 258 3.17 -20.82 13.28
CA PRO A 258 3.10 -21.67 12.09
C PRO A 258 2.23 -21.08 10.97
N GLN A 259 1.14 -20.37 11.28
CA GLN A 259 0.36 -19.58 10.28
C GLN A 259 1.23 -18.55 9.58
N CYS A 260 1.99 -17.75 10.34
CA CYS A 260 2.87 -16.74 9.78
C CYS A 260 3.92 -17.37 8.87
N ARG A 261 4.54 -18.48 9.28
CA ARG A 261 5.52 -19.20 8.45
C ARG A 261 4.93 -19.73 7.15
N ALA A 262 3.76 -20.37 7.22
CA ALA A 262 3.09 -20.90 6.03
C ALA A 262 2.70 -19.77 5.06
N ALA A 263 2.20 -18.65 5.58
CA ALA A 263 1.90 -17.46 4.80
C ALA A 263 3.16 -16.93 4.10
N GLN A 264 4.26 -16.71 4.84
CA GLN A 264 5.50 -16.19 4.28
C GLN A 264 6.10 -17.11 3.20
N LEU A 265 6.12 -18.42 3.43
CA LEU A 265 6.55 -19.39 2.42
C LEU A 265 5.66 -19.38 1.17
N THR A 266 4.39 -19.02 1.30
CA THR A 266 3.48 -18.91 0.15
C THR A 266 3.72 -17.62 -0.64
N PHE A 267 3.94 -16.50 0.04
CA PHE A 267 4.08 -15.18 -0.60
C PHE A 267 5.49 -14.92 -1.15
N CYS A 268 6.53 -15.37 -0.43
CA CYS A 268 7.92 -15.01 -0.69
C CYS A 268 8.87 -16.20 -0.50
N ASN A 269 8.53 -17.36 -1.07
CA ASN A 269 9.25 -18.62 -0.86
C ASN A 269 10.78 -18.50 -1.03
N TYR A 270 11.22 -17.82 -2.10
CA TYR A 270 12.64 -17.71 -2.44
C TYR A 270 13.46 -17.07 -1.32
N ILE A 271 13.01 -15.92 -0.82
CA ILE A 271 13.72 -15.19 0.22
C ILE A 271 13.57 -15.89 1.57
N VAL A 272 12.38 -16.41 1.88
CA VAL A 272 12.12 -17.10 3.16
C VAL A 272 12.95 -18.38 3.29
N SER A 273 13.26 -19.04 2.17
CA SER A 273 14.06 -20.27 2.13
C SER A 273 15.56 -20.02 1.95
N ALA A 274 15.99 -18.76 1.88
CA ALA A 274 17.39 -18.42 1.62
C ALA A 274 18.30 -18.87 2.76
N ASN A 275 19.43 -19.47 2.40
CA ASN A 275 20.47 -19.88 3.35
C ASN A 275 21.42 -18.71 3.68
N GLU A 276 22.32 -18.88 4.66
CA GLU A 276 23.22 -17.80 5.10
C GLU A 276 24.16 -17.28 4.00
N THR A 277 24.52 -18.11 3.01
CA THR A 277 25.35 -17.70 1.86
C THR A 277 24.59 -16.92 0.79
N GLU A 278 23.25 -16.91 0.84
CA GLU A 278 22.38 -16.14 -0.05
C GLU A 278 21.92 -14.81 0.58
N LYS A 279 22.38 -14.51 1.81
CA LYS A 279 22.09 -13.26 2.53
C LYS A 279 23.07 -12.11 2.21
N GLU A 280 24.18 -12.40 1.53
CA GLU A 280 25.20 -11.41 1.10
C GLU A 280 25.01 -11.02 -0.37
#